data_AF-A0A0V1AY55-F1
#
_entry.id   AF-A0A0V1AY55-F1
#
_cell.length_a   1.000
_cell.length_b   1.000
_cell.length_c   1.000
_cell.angle_alpha   90.00
_cell.angle_beta   90.00
_cell.angle_gamma   90.00
#
_symmetry.space_group_name_H-M   'P 1'
#
loop_
_entity.id
_entity.type
_entity.pdbx_description
1 polymer ?
#
loop_
_entity_poly.entity_id
_entity_poly.type
_entity_poly.pdbx_seq_one_letter_code
_entity_poly.pdbx_strand_id
1 'polypeptide(L)'
;MDFDTVFRETKSGRNVRQITVLPDPDVSEPDTVSEDELDHTFQQSNSSSDDEVIEKDDASTDARRKSYIWQSDEEIPSVLRPIEYFCMYFTPQLLSHISFETNRKATQSLYSNLATTVAEIEVLIGMLITMGVCEMPRYRMYWANQTRMDTIANCMSHNRFETLLRFLHFSDNDKVVMDRNHPDYNKFYKIRPLIESIRKTCLEETPGELQ
;
A
#
# COMPACT_ATOMS: atom_id res chain seq x y z
N MET A 1 -8.85 -13.53 -7.93
CA MET A 1 -9.56 -12.29 -8.29
C MET A 1 -9.30 -11.91 -9.74
N ASP A 2 -10.02 -12.53 -10.67
CA ASP A 2 -10.12 -12.02 -12.05
C ASP A 2 -11.29 -11.02 -12.17
N PHE A 3 -11.18 -10.07 -13.09
CA PHE A 3 -12.17 -9.01 -13.29
C PHE A 3 -12.50 -8.83 -14.77
N ASP A 4 -13.74 -9.10 -15.16
CA ASP A 4 -14.23 -8.83 -16.51
C ASP A 4 -14.71 -7.38 -16.67
N THR A 5 -14.35 -6.75 -17.79
CA THR A 5 -14.79 -5.40 -18.15
C THR A 5 -15.84 -5.47 -19.25
N VAL A 6 -17.11 -5.30 -18.87
CA VAL A 6 -18.24 -5.31 -19.81
C VAL A 6 -18.75 -3.88 -20.03
N PHE A 7 -19.06 -3.54 -21.27
CA PHE A 7 -19.70 -2.28 -21.62
C PHE A 7 -21.21 -2.47 -21.63
N ARG A 8 -21.94 -1.63 -20.89
CA ARG A 8 -23.40 -1.63 -20.87
C ARG A 8 -23.93 -0.30 -21.35
N GLU A 9 -24.85 -0.34 -22.31
CA GLU A 9 -25.53 0.83 -22.81
C GLU A 9 -26.69 1.22 -21.89
N THR A 10 -26.74 2.49 -21.51
CA THR A 10 -27.80 3.06 -20.65
C THR A 10 -29.03 3.46 -21.48
N LYS A 11 -30.18 3.64 -20.81
CA LYS A 11 -31.43 4.11 -21.45
C LYS A 11 -31.33 5.50 -22.14
N SER A 12 -30.20 6.20 -22.05
CA SER A 12 -29.92 7.44 -22.80
C SER A 12 -28.86 7.27 -23.91
N GLY A 13 -28.58 6.04 -24.35
CA GLY A 13 -27.61 5.75 -25.43
C GLY A 13 -26.14 6.03 -25.05
N ARG A 14 -25.83 6.12 -23.75
CA ARG A 14 -24.44 6.25 -23.27
C ARG A 14 -23.91 4.91 -22.81
N ASN A 15 -22.79 4.47 -23.39
CA ASN A 15 -22.07 3.29 -22.97
C ASN A 15 -21.25 3.58 -21.70
N VAL A 16 -21.43 2.74 -20.68
CA VAL A 16 -20.75 2.83 -19.38
C VAL A 16 -19.96 1.54 -19.15
N ARG A 17 -18.74 1.67 -18.62
CA ARG A 17 -17.93 0.53 -18.19
C ARG A 17 -18.48 -0.01 -16.87
N GLN A 18 -18.80 -1.29 -16.84
CA GLN A 18 -19.15 -2.01 -15.62
C GLN A 18 -18.08 -3.08 -15.40
N ILE A 19 -17.42 -3.02 -14.23
CA ILE A 19 -16.48 -4.05 -13.78
C ILE A 19 -17.29 -5.03 -12.92
N THR A 20 -17.21 -6.31 -13.25
CA THR A 20 -17.85 -7.37 -12.45
C THR A 20 -16.76 -8.19 -11.78
N VAL A 21 -16.85 -8.31 -10.46
CA VAL A 21 -15.97 -9.20 -9.67
C VAL A 21 -16.57 -10.60 -9.73
N LEU A 22 -15.80 -11.57 -10.22
CA LEU A 22 -16.20 -12.98 -10.15
C LEU A 22 -15.75 -13.57 -8.80
N PRO A 23 -16.55 -14.42 -8.14
CA PRO A 23 -16.07 -15.20 -7.00
C PRO A 23 -14.99 -16.17 -7.48
N ASP A 24 -13.90 -16.28 -6.72
CA ASP A 24 -12.78 -17.16 -7.09
C ASP A 24 -13.21 -18.64 -7.04
N PRO A 25 -12.93 -19.43 -8.08
CA PRO A 25 -13.27 -20.85 -8.09
C PRO A 25 -12.29 -21.68 -7.25
N ASP A 26 -12.87 -22.62 -6.48
CA ASP A 26 -12.18 -23.66 -5.68
C ASP A 26 -11.30 -23.15 -4.52
N VAL A 27 -11.94 -22.95 -3.36
CA VAL A 27 -11.31 -23.12 -2.06
C VAL A 27 -11.93 -24.37 -1.44
N SER A 28 -11.18 -25.47 -1.43
CA SER A 28 -11.66 -26.76 -0.94
C SER A 28 -11.66 -26.80 0.59
N GLU A 29 -12.85 -26.90 1.20
CA GLU A 29 -12.98 -27.13 2.65
C GLU A 29 -12.73 -28.62 2.99
N PRO A 30 -12.13 -28.94 4.15
CA PRO A 30 -11.91 -30.32 4.59
C PRO A 30 -13.13 -30.90 5.32
N ASP A 31 -13.59 -32.08 4.91
CA ASP A 31 -14.63 -32.84 5.61
C ASP A 31 -14.26 -33.19 7.07
N THR A 32 -15.24 -33.21 7.99
CA THR A 32 -15.67 -34.43 8.71
C THR A 32 -16.83 -34.21 9.73
N VAL A 33 -17.97 -34.91 9.51
CA VAL A 33 -18.71 -35.81 10.46
C VAL A 33 -19.09 -35.29 11.87
N SER A 34 -20.33 -35.41 12.41
CA SER A 34 -21.67 -35.85 11.93
C SER A 34 -22.77 -35.46 12.96
N GLU A 35 -24.06 -35.67 12.61
CA GLU A 35 -25.25 -36.03 13.45
C GLU A 35 -25.52 -35.25 14.78
N ASP A 36 -26.72 -34.75 15.11
CA ASP A 36 -28.06 -34.66 14.48
C ASP A 36 -28.78 -33.43 15.12
N GLU A 37 -30.05 -33.02 14.90
CA GLU A 37 -31.35 -33.60 14.47
C GLU A 37 -32.13 -32.45 13.73
N LEU A 38 -33.35 -32.52 13.15
CA LEU A 38 -34.45 -33.51 13.09
C LEU A 38 -35.19 -33.37 11.71
N ASP A 39 -36.48 -33.04 11.68
CA ASP A 39 -37.37 -33.02 10.49
C ASP A 39 -38.46 -31.92 10.62
N HIS A 40 -38.90 -31.35 9.49
CA HIS A 40 -40.33 -31.43 9.09
C HIS A 40 -40.61 -30.96 7.65
N THR A 41 -40.55 -31.94 6.75
CA THR A 41 -41.66 -32.31 5.83
C THR A 41 -42.19 -31.29 4.79
N PHE A 42 -41.93 -31.63 3.53
CA PHE A 42 -42.68 -31.36 2.28
C PHE A 42 -44.16 -30.91 2.39
N GLN A 43 -44.61 -30.05 1.47
CA GLN A 43 -45.46 -30.49 0.32
C GLN A 43 -45.66 -29.41 -0.77
N GLN A 44 -46.08 -29.85 -1.96
CA GLN A 44 -46.29 -29.06 -3.17
C GLN A 44 -47.61 -29.49 -3.83
N SER A 45 -48.61 -28.61 -3.93
CA SER A 45 -49.82 -28.85 -4.73
C SER A 45 -50.61 -27.59 -5.07
N ASN A 46 -50.99 -27.49 -6.34
CA ASN A 46 -51.83 -26.47 -7.01
C ASN A 46 -53.17 -26.15 -6.32
N SER A 47 -53.79 -25.00 -6.65
CA SER A 47 -55.07 -24.96 -7.43
C SER A 47 -55.91 -23.66 -7.25
N SER A 48 -56.26 -23.00 -8.37
CA SER A 48 -57.53 -22.29 -8.66
C SER A 48 -57.91 -20.98 -7.92
N SER A 49 -58.18 -19.93 -8.72
CA SER A 49 -59.29 -18.93 -8.72
C SER A 49 -59.92 -18.40 -7.41
N ASP A 50 -60.34 -17.13 -7.30
CA ASP A 50 -60.40 -16.00 -8.26
C ASP A 50 -60.47 -14.62 -7.51
N ASP A 51 -60.64 -13.54 -8.27
CA ASP A 51 -61.11 -12.18 -7.92
C ASP A 51 -60.13 -11.12 -7.36
N GLU A 52 -60.32 -9.88 -7.84
CA GLU A 52 -59.51 -8.70 -7.59
C GLU A 52 -60.07 -7.83 -6.45
N VAL A 53 -59.17 -7.19 -5.68
CA VAL A 53 -59.38 -5.80 -5.22
C VAL A 53 -58.07 -5.03 -5.42
N ILE A 54 -58.14 -3.91 -6.15
CA ILE A 54 -57.01 -2.99 -6.32
C ILE A 54 -57.18 -1.84 -5.33
N GLU A 55 -56.33 -1.77 -4.31
CA GLU A 55 -56.08 -0.50 -3.61
C GLU A 55 -54.77 0.12 -4.12
N LYS A 56 -54.88 1.37 -4.60
CA LYS A 56 -53.74 2.19 -5.03
C LYS A 56 -53.34 3.16 -3.93
N ASP A 57 -52.38 2.75 -3.11
CA ASP A 57 -51.67 3.70 -2.26
C ASP A 57 -50.62 4.45 -3.08
N ASP A 58 -51.06 5.56 -3.70
CA ASP A 58 -50.21 6.51 -4.43
C ASP A 58 -49.31 7.33 -3.45
N ALA A 59 -48.44 6.64 -2.72
CA ALA A 59 -47.52 7.18 -1.71
C ALA A 59 -46.30 7.93 -2.33
N SER A 60 -46.58 8.86 -3.25
CA SER A 60 -45.58 9.69 -3.91
C SER A 60 -45.20 10.92 -3.08
N THR A 61 -44.34 10.77 -2.07
CA THR A 61 -43.63 11.92 -1.48
C THR A 61 -42.22 11.58 -0.96
N ASP A 62 -41.26 12.43 -1.37
CA ASP A 62 -39.96 12.69 -0.75
C ASP A 62 -39.27 11.54 0.00
N ALA A 63 -38.65 10.62 -0.76
CA ALA A 63 -37.53 9.81 -0.27
C ALA A 63 -36.31 10.72 -0.01
N ARG A 64 -36.42 11.57 1.02
CA ARG A 64 -35.50 12.67 1.32
C ARG A 64 -34.10 12.14 1.58
N ARG A 65 -33.26 12.16 0.54
CA ARG A 65 -31.86 11.70 0.61
C ARG A 65 -31.19 12.44 1.76
N LYS A 66 -30.94 11.74 2.88
CA LYS A 66 -30.29 12.33 4.06
C LYS A 66 -28.90 12.80 3.65
N SER A 67 -28.79 14.10 3.40
CA SER A 67 -27.51 14.77 3.21
C SER A 67 -26.85 14.80 4.58
N TYR A 68 -25.92 13.89 4.83
CA TYR A 68 -25.05 13.93 5.99
C TYR A 68 -24.07 15.11 5.81
N ILE A 69 -24.55 16.31 6.14
CA ILE A 69 -23.72 17.50 6.26
C ILE A 69 -22.91 17.31 7.53
N TRP A 70 -21.64 16.94 7.36
CA TRP A 70 -20.67 16.89 8.45
C TRP A 70 -20.35 18.33 8.87
N GLN A 71 -21.08 18.83 9.88
CA GLN A 71 -20.72 20.05 10.58
C GLN A 71 -19.74 19.69 11.70
N SER A 72 -18.46 19.62 11.34
CA SER A 72 -17.36 19.75 12.31
C SER A 72 -17.07 21.25 12.46
N ASP A 73 -17.29 21.81 13.65
CA ASP A 73 -16.92 23.19 13.97
C ASP A 73 -15.41 23.37 14.23
N GLU A 74 -14.62 22.30 14.11
CA GLU A 74 -13.16 22.33 14.17
C GLU A 74 -12.56 22.97 12.92
N GLU A 75 -11.58 23.86 13.11
CA GLU A 75 -10.74 24.36 12.01
C GLU A 75 -9.90 23.22 11.44
N ILE A 76 -10.30 22.70 10.27
CA ILE A 76 -9.58 21.64 9.55
C ILE A 76 -8.11 22.06 9.39
N PRO A 77 -7.14 21.34 9.98
CA PRO A 77 -5.73 21.73 9.92
C PRO A 77 -5.23 21.84 8.47
N SER A 78 -4.36 22.81 8.21
CA SER A 78 -3.82 23.03 6.86
C SER A 78 -3.08 21.79 6.36
N VAL A 79 -3.63 21.13 5.33
CA VAL A 79 -3.07 19.91 4.74
C VAL A 79 -1.64 20.17 4.28
N LEU A 80 -0.70 19.37 4.79
CA LEU A 80 0.72 19.52 4.46
C LEU A 80 1.00 19.06 3.02
N ARG A 81 2.12 19.50 2.46
CA ARG A 81 2.59 19.04 1.15
C ARG A 81 3.10 17.59 1.29
N PRO A 82 3.01 16.74 0.25
CA PRO A 82 3.46 15.34 0.34
C PRO A 82 4.91 15.15 0.82
N ILE A 83 5.79 16.09 0.52
CA ILE A 83 7.19 16.08 0.99
C ILE A 83 7.33 16.35 2.49
N GLU A 84 6.43 17.14 3.10
CA GLU A 84 6.46 17.45 4.53
C GLU A 84 6.06 16.21 5.34
N TYR A 85 5.00 15.50 4.93
CA TYR A 85 4.66 14.18 5.48
C TYR A 85 5.81 13.18 5.35
N PHE A 86 6.51 13.14 4.21
CA PHE A 86 7.68 12.27 4.04
C PHE A 86 8.81 12.60 5.03
N CYS A 87 9.13 13.88 5.23
CA CYS A 87 10.20 14.32 6.13
C CYS A 87 9.92 14.06 7.63
N MET A 88 8.65 13.86 8.03
CA MET A 88 8.29 13.45 9.40
C MET A 88 8.80 12.02 9.72
N TYR A 89 8.81 11.14 8.72
CA TYR A 89 9.32 9.77 8.84
C TYR A 89 10.80 9.66 8.48
N PHE A 90 11.20 10.25 7.35
CA PHE A 90 12.60 10.33 6.91
C PHE A 90 13.29 11.56 7.50
N THR A 91 13.44 11.53 8.83
CA THR A 91 14.09 12.62 9.59
C THR A 91 15.55 12.84 9.17
N PRO A 92 16.11 14.05 9.32
CA PRO A 92 17.53 14.32 9.03
C PRO A 92 18.49 13.39 9.80
N GLN A 93 18.11 12.97 11.01
CA GLN A 93 18.86 12.03 11.84
C GLN A 93 18.88 10.62 11.22
N LEU A 94 17.74 10.13 10.75
CA LEU A 94 17.63 8.84 10.05
C LEU A 94 18.41 8.88 8.72
N LEU A 95 18.27 9.94 7.93
CA LEU A 95 18.98 10.09 6.65
C LEU A 95 20.51 10.17 6.84
N SER A 96 20.96 10.87 7.89
CA SER A 96 22.37 10.89 8.30
C SER A 96 22.88 9.49 8.70
N HIS A 97 22.11 8.75 9.50
CA HIS A 97 22.42 7.37 9.88
C HIS A 97 22.51 6.42 8.67
N ILE A 98 21.58 6.52 7.72
CA ILE A 98 21.61 5.72 6.48
C ILE A 98 22.87 6.03 5.66
N SER A 99 23.19 7.32 5.48
CA SER A 99 24.41 7.74 4.78
C SER A 99 25.68 7.20 5.45
N PHE A 100 25.74 7.30 6.78
CA PHE A 100 26.87 6.82 7.58
C PHE A 100 27.07 5.30 7.49
N GLU A 101 26.02 4.51 7.70
CA GLU A 101 26.10 3.04 7.63
C GLU A 101 26.34 2.53 6.19
N THR A 102 25.84 3.24 5.18
CA THR A 102 26.15 2.99 3.76
C THR A 102 27.63 3.21 3.43
N ASN A 103 28.24 4.30 3.93
CA ASN A 103 29.68 4.54 3.80
C ASN A 103 30.53 3.55 4.62
N ARG A 104 30.09 3.18 5.82
CA ARG A 104 30.71 2.11 6.63
C ARG A 104 30.73 0.81 5.85
N LYS A 105 29.60 0.43 5.24
CA LYS A 105 29.51 -0.79 4.44
C LYS A 105 30.48 -0.81 3.28
N ALA A 106 30.63 0.30 2.56
CA ALA A 106 31.59 0.40 1.47
C ALA A 106 33.02 0.16 1.97
N THR A 107 33.40 0.80 3.07
CA THR A 107 34.71 0.62 3.74
C THR A 107 34.93 -0.83 4.19
N GLN A 108 33.96 -1.46 4.87
CA GLN A 108 33.95 -2.89 5.23
C GLN A 108 34.10 -3.82 4.01
N SER A 109 33.70 -3.36 2.82
CA SER A 109 33.75 -4.10 1.56
C SER A 109 34.96 -3.72 0.70
N LEU A 110 35.99 -3.08 1.29
CA LEU A 110 37.20 -2.57 0.65
C LEU A 110 36.96 -1.55 -0.49
N TYR A 111 35.79 -0.89 -0.49
CA TYR A 111 35.43 0.17 -1.44
C TYR A 111 35.53 1.53 -0.74
N SER A 112 36.74 2.10 -0.70
CA SER A 112 37.03 3.38 -0.02
C SER A 112 36.36 4.60 -0.65
N ASN A 113 35.98 4.52 -1.93
CA ASN A 113 35.65 5.69 -2.75
C ASN A 113 34.14 5.93 -2.90
N LEU A 114 33.31 5.49 -1.93
CA LEU A 114 31.87 5.72 -2.01
C LEU A 114 31.50 7.17 -1.72
N ALA A 115 31.93 7.69 -0.55
CA ALA A 115 31.70 9.06 -0.11
C ALA A 115 30.24 9.55 -0.30
N THR A 116 29.26 8.70 0.02
CA THR A 116 27.83 9.04 -0.09
C THR A 116 27.47 10.19 0.83
N THR A 117 26.65 11.12 0.33
CA THR A 117 26.10 12.22 1.13
C THR A 117 24.63 11.98 1.50
N VAL A 118 24.11 12.74 2.49
CA VAL A 118 22.67 12.74 2.81
C VAL A 118 21.82 13.08 1.58
N ALA A 119 22.22 14.09 0.81
CA ALA A 119 21.53 14.48 -0.43
C ALA A 119 21.47 13.35 -1.48
N GLU A 120 22.51 12.50 -1.57
CA GLU A 120 22.46 11.32 -2.45
C GLU A 120 21.54 10.21 -1.92
N ILE A 121 21.37 10.08 -0.60
CA ILE A 121 20.38 9.17 0.00
C ILE A 121 18.96 9.69 -0.26
N GLU A 122 18.72 11.00 -0.10
CA GLU A 122 17.43 11.64 -0.42
C GLU A 122 17.06 11.45 -1.90
N VAL A 123 18.00 11.73 -2.81
CA VAL A 123 17.81 11.50 -4.25
C VAL A 123 17.59 10.01 -4.57
N LEU A 124 18.34 9.10 -3.95
CA LEU A 124 18.16 7.64 -4.13
C LEU A 124 16.76 7.20 -3.70
N ILE A 125 16.26 7.68 -2.56
CA ILE A 125 14.91 7.35 -2.06
C ILE A 125 13.84 7.94 -2.99
N GLY A 126 13.98 9.21 -3.41
CA GLY A 126 13.05 9.84 -4.36
C GLY A 126 13.02 9.13 -5.73
N MET A 127 14.17 8.66 -6.22
CA MET A 127 14.25 7.80 -7.39
C MET A 127 13.53 6.46 -7.17
N LEU A 128 13.78 5.78 -6.04
CA LEU A 128 13.14 4.48 -5.74
C LEU A 128 11.62 4.57 -5.61
N ILE A 129 11.10 5.62 -4.97
CA ILE A 129 9.66 5.91 -4.90
C ILE A 129 9.10 6.11 -6.31
N THR A 130 9.77 6.92 -7.13
CA THR A 130 9.36 7.17 -8.53
C THR A 130 9.40 5.90 -9.39
N MET A 131 10.39 5.03 -9.21
CA MET A 131 10.49 3.72 -9.86
C MET A 131 9.41 2.73 -9.40
N GLY A 132 8.92 2.86 -8.16
CA GLY A 132 7.80 2.07 -7.65
C GLY A 132 6.43 2.49 -8.20
N VAL A 133 6.31 3.74 -8.68
CA VAL A 133 5.10 4.25 -9.36
C VAL A 133 5.14 3.95 -10.86
N CYS A 134 6.31 4.08 -11.50
CA CYS A 134 6.50 3.93 -12.94
C CYS A 134 7.39 2.72 -13.28
N GLU A 135 7.00 1.52 -12.84
CA GLU A 135 7.88 0.34 -12.89
C GLU A 135 8.36 -0.03 -14.30
N MET A 136 9.66 -0.33 -14.42
CA MET A 136 10.31 -0.89 -15.60
C MET A 136 10.90 -2.28 -15.27
N PRO A 137 10.79 -3.29 -16.17
CA PRO A 137 11.25 -4.66 -15.91
C PRO A 137 12.74 -4.83 -15.52
N ARG A 138 13.59 -3.82 -15.75
CA ARG A 138 15.01 -3.76 -15.31
C ARG A 138 15.43 -2.31 -15.12
N TYR A 139 16.10 -1.98 -14.01
CA TYR A 139 16.56 -0.61 -13.69
C TYR A 139 17.27 0.10 -14.86
N ARG A 140 18.14 -0.60 -15.60
CA ARG A 140 18.85 -0.04 -16.77
C ARG A 140 17.95 0.62 -17.83
N MET A 141 16.67 0.24 -17.89
CA MET A 141 15.73 0.78 -18.87
C MET A 141 15.42 2.27 -18.64
N TYR A 142 15.40 2.76 -17.39
CA TYR A 142 15.17 4.18 -17.11
C TYR A 142 16.23 5.11 -17.74
N TRP A 143 17.43 4.60 -18.04
CA TRP A 143 18.52 5.34 -18.69
C TRP A 143 18.70 5.01 -20.19
N ALA A 144 18.09 3.92 -20.69
CA ALA A 144 18.29 3.45 -22.06
C ALA A 144 17.50 4.29 -23.08
N ASN A 145 18.11 4.64 -24.21
CA ASN A 145 17.62 5.66 -25.15
C ASN A 145 16.13 5.53 -25.54
N GLN A 146 15.63 4.32 -25.77
CA GLN A 146 14.24 4.08 -26.19
C GLN A 146 13.21 4.11 -25.04
N THR A 147 13.65 4.01 -23.79
CA THR A 147 12.80 3.92 -22.59
C THR A 147 13.23 4.93 -21.51
N ARG A 148 13.98 5.97 -21.90
CA ARG A 148 14.58 6.94 -20.99
C ARG A 148 13.49 7.71 -20.25
N MET A 149 13.58 7.71 -18.92
CA MET A 149 12.73 8.52 -18.04
C MET A 149 13.58 9.62 -17.44
N ASP A 150 13.50 10.84 -17.99
CA ASP A 150 14.35 11.96 -17.59
C ASP A 150 14.24 12.32 -16.09
N THR A 151 13.05 12.15 -15.49
CA THR A 151 12.80 12.31 -14.05
C THR A 151 13.66 11.38 -13.16
N ILE A 152 14.15 10.27 -13.71
CA ILE A 152 15.10 9.36 -13.06
C ILE A 152 16.53 9.63 -13.57
N ALA A 153 16.68 9.66 -14.89
CA ALA A 153 17.97 9.59 -15.57
C ALA A 153 18.73 10.93 -15.64
N ASN A 154 18.13 12.02 -15.17
CA ASN A 154 18.81 13.30 -14.92
C ASN A 154 19.21 13.47 -13.44
N CYS A 155 18.58 12.76 -12.49
CA CYS A 155 18.92 12.85 -11.07
C CYS A 155 20.26 12.20 -10.73
N MET A 156 20.58 11.08 -11.38
CA MET A 156 21.80 10.30 -11.11
C MET A 156 22.19 9.46 -12.33
N SER A 157 23.48 9.14 -12.48
CA SER A 157 23.92 8.16 -13.48
C SER A 157 23.60 6.74 -13.04
N HIS A 158 23.26 5.86 -14.00
CA HIS A 158 22.97 4.44 -13.76
C HIS A 158 24.04 3.77 -12.86
N ASN A 159 25.31 4.00 -13.18
CA ASN A 159 26.43 3.37 -12.47
C ASN A 159 26.54 3.87 -11.02
N ARG A 160 26.22 5.15 -10.73
CA ARG A 160 26.20 5.66 -9.35
C ARG A 160 25.00 5.09 -8.59
N PHE A 161 23.82 5.02 -9.23
CA PHE A 161 22.61 4.41 -8.66
C PHE A 161 22.84 2.93 -8.28
N GLU A 162 23.37 2.10 -9.20
CA GLU A 162 23.73 0.70 -8.90
C GLU A 162 24.80 0.58 -7.81
N THR A 163 25.74 1.52 -7.75
CA THR A 163 26.79 1.53 -6.72
C THR A 163 26.23 1.88 -5.35
N LEU A 164 25.33 2.87 -5.25
CA LEU A 164 24.64 3.19 -4.00
C LEU A 164 23.74 2.02 -3.55
N LEU A 165 22.93 1.44 -4.43
CA LEU A 165 22.10 0.27 -4.09
C LEU A 165 22.90 -0.93 -3.58
N ARG A 166 24.11 -1.14 -4.10
CA ARG A 166 25.01 -2.23 -3.66
C ARG A 166 25.47 -2.08 -2.21
N PHE A 167 25.62 -0.85 -1.73
CA PHE A 167 26.18 -0.54 -0.41
C PHE A 167 25.16 0.01 0.59
N LEU A 168 23.97 0.41 0.15
CA LEU A 168 22.87 0.94 0.97
C LEU A 168 22.64 0.06 2.20
N HIS A 169 22.89 0.61 3.38
CA HIS A 169 22.83 -0.09 4.66
C HIS A 169 22.23 0.79 5.76
N PHE A 170 21.58 0.15 6.73
CA PHE A 170 20.89 0.79 7.84
C PHE A 170 21.48 0.36 9.21
N SER A 171 22.52 -0.47 9.24
CA SER A 171 23.06 -1.05 10.48
C SER A 171 24.50 -1.56 10.32
N ASP A 172 25.21 -1.54 11.46
CA ASP A 172 26.60 -1.94 11.60
C ASP A 172 26.75 -3.48 11.53
N ASN A 173 27.25 -4.01 10.41
CA ASN A 173 27.37 -5.47 10.22
C ASN A 173 28.26 -6.15 11.28
N ASP A 174 29.22 -5.43 11.86
CA ASP A 174 30.20 -5.98 12.80
C ASP A 174 29.58 -6.25 14.20
N LYS A 175 28.33 -5.83 14.40
CA LYS A 175 27.54 -6.00 15.62
C LYS A 175 26.34 -6.94 15.45
N VAL A 176 26.28 -7.71 14.36
CA VAL A 176 25.21 -8.69 14.11
C VAL A 176 25.41 -9.93 14.99
N VAL A 177 24.47 -10.19 15.88
CA VAL A 177 24.40 -11.43 16.68
C VAL A 177 23.98 -12.59 15.77
N MET A 178 24.82 -13.62 15.66
CA MET A 178 24.63 -14.76 14.75
C MET A 178 23.97 -15.98 15.39
N ASP A 179 24.20 -16.22 16.70
CA ASP A 179 23.52 -17.29 17.44
C ASP A 179 22.04 -16.93 17.62
N ARG A 180 21.16 -17.87 17.28
CA ARG A 180 19.70 -17.71 17.36
C ARG A 180 19.15 -17.85 18.78
N ASN A 181 19.93 -18.42 19.70
CA ASN A 181 19.54 -18.63 21.09
C ASN A 181 19.96 -17.47 22.01
N HIS A 182 20.78 -16.54 21.50
CA HIS A 182 21.22 -15.36 22.24
C HIS A 182 20.05 -14.39 22.47
N PRO A 183 19.88 -13.76 23.65
CA PRO A 183 18.74 -12.88 23.94
C PRO A 183 18.65 -11.68 22.98
N ASP A 184 19.79 -11.11 22.56
CA ASP A 184 19.85 -10.02 21.58
C ASP A 184 19.74 -10.48 20.11
N TYR A 185 19.44 -11.76 19.83
CA TYR A 185 19.26 -12.23 18.47
C TYR A 185 18.07 -11.54 17.80
N ASN A 186 18.29 -11.06 16.57
CA ASN A 186 17.29 -10.29 15.85
C ASN A 186 17.33 -10.56 14.34
N LYS A 187 16.35 -11.33 13.86
CA LYS A 187 16.15 -11.63 12.43
C LYS A 187 16.08 -10.38 11.53
N PHE A 188 15.61 -9.26 12.06
CA PHE A 188 15.45 -7.99 11.34
C PHE A 188 16.59 -6.98 11.61
N TYR A 189 17.70 -7.39 12.23
CA TYR A 189 18.79 -6.50 12.65
C TYR A 189 19.14 -5.43 11.61
N LYS A 190 19.42 -5.85 10.37
CA LYS A 190 19.91 -5.01 9.26
C LYS A 190 18.97 -3.88 8.81
N ILE A 191 17.71 -3.90 9.25
CA ILE A 191 16.70 -2.88 8.94
C ILE A 191 16.02 -2.31 10.20
N ARG A 192 16.38 -2.78 11.40
CA ARG A 192 15.70 -2.36 12.64
C ARG A 192 15.84 -0.87 12.94
N PRO A 193 16.96 -0.17 12.69
CA PRO A 193 17.04 1.27 12.88
C PRO A 193 16.06 2.07 11.99
N LEU A 194 15.81 1.59 10.76
CA LEU A 194 14.80 2.17 9.87
C LEU A 194 13.38 1.92 10.41
N ILE A 195 13.05 0.66 10.72
CA ILE A 195 11.73 0.29 11.26
C ILE A 195 11.44 1.03 12.57
N GLU A 196 12.40 1.08 13.48
CA GLU A 196 12.24 1.70 14.80
C GLU A 196 12.11 3.23 14.71
N SER A 197 12.83 3.87 13.78
CA SER A 197 12.65 5.32 13.52
C SER A 197 11.26 5.62 12.97
N ILE A 198 10.76 4.83 12.02
CA ILE A 198 9.40 4.99 11.46
C ILE A 198 8.35 4.70 12.55
N ARG A 199 8.51 3.61 13.30
CA ARG A 199 7.63 3.22 14.42
C ARG A 199 7.58 4.30 15.50
N LYS A 200 8.69 4.99 15.76
CA LYS A 200 8.73 6.12 16.69
C LYS A 200 7.83 7.27 16.19
N THR A 201 8.00 7.71 14.95
CA THR A 201 7.12 8.75 14.36
C THR A 201 5.65 8.32 14.44
N CYS A 202 5.31 7.07 14.04
CA CYS A 202 3.94 6.54 14.13
C CYS A 202 3.33 6.51 15.55
N LEU A 203 4.12 6.68 16.61
CA LEU A 203 3.65 6.74 18.01
C LEU A 203 3.69 8.15 18.59
N GLU A 204 4.39 9.08 17.94
CA GLU A 204 4.35 10.52 18.24
C GLU A 204 3.18 11.18 17.50
N GLU A 205 2.80 10.66 16.33
CA GLU A 205 1.53 10.94 15.64
C GLU A 205 0.36 10.26 16.37
N THR A 206 -0.05 10.80 17.53
CA THR A 206 -1.24 10.33 18.26
C THR A 206 -2.49 10.39 17.36
N PRO A 207 -3.35 9.35 17.35
CA PRO A 207 -4.68 9.47 16.78
C PRO A 207 -5.41 10.64 17.46
N GLY A 208 -6.02 11.52 16.66
CA GLY A 208 -6.97 12.49 17.20
C GLY A 208 -8.08 11.73 17.92
N GLU A 209 -8.37 12.10 19.17
CA GLU A 209 -9.45 11.49 19.93
C GLU A 209 -10.77 11.81 19.23
N LEU A 210 -11.44 10.79 18.67
CA LEU A 210 -12.79 10.91 18.14
C LEU A 210 -13.78 11.00 19.32
N GLN A 211 -13.94 12.21 19.85
CA GLN A 211 -14.88 12.57 20.91
C GLN A 211 -16.29 12.88 20.35
#